data_AF-A0A947TAR6-F1
#
_entry.id   AF-A0A947TAR6-F1
#
_cell.length_a   1.000
_cell.length_b   1.000
_cell.length_c   1.000
_cell.angle_alpha   90.00
_cell.angle_beta   90.00
_cell.angle_gamma   90.00
#
_symmetry.space_group_name_H-M   'P 1'
#
loop_
_entity.id
_entity.type
_entity.pdbx_description
1 polymer ?
#
loop_
_entity_poly.entity_id
_entity_poly.type
_entity_poly.pdbx_seq_one_letter_code
_entity_poly.pdbx_strand_id
1 'polypeptide(L)'
;MNLRTPVDPVPAATMLLLRDDPQFEVLMVKRHHQIDFASGALVFPGGKPSAGDKVPEWIDHCTGWDSFDHTQRTLRIAAIREAYEEAGILLAENSDGTTFEGACDLESRKAVERGTQGFLDIVRDAGVRLRLD
;
A
#
# COMPACT_ATOMS: atom_id res chain seq x y z
N MET A 1 33.21 24.69 -6.45
CA MET A 1 32.23 23.59 -6.50
C MET A 1 31.46 23.65 -5.18
N ASN A 2 30.21 24.10 -5.17
CA ASN A 2 29.39 24.05 -3.96
C ASN A 2 28.89 22.62 -3.80
N LEU A 3 29.54 21.84 -2.93
CA LEU A 3 29.04 20.53 -2.53
C LEU A 3 27.74 20.77 -1.77
N ARG A 4 26.59 20.46 -2.40
CA ARG A 4 25.31 20.40 -1.70
C ARG A 4 25.37 19.21 -0.74
N THR A 5 25.01 19.42 0.51
CA THR A 5 24.83 18.33 1.47
C THR A 5 23.78 17.37 0.92
N PRO A 6 24.07 16.06 0.84
CA PRO A 6 23.07 15.05 0.47
C PRO A 6 21.86 15.14 1.40
N VAL A 7 20.66 14.94 0.84
CA VAL A 7 19.44 14.82 1.64
C VAL A 7 19.40 13.46 2.33
N ASP A 8 18.78 13.39 3.50
CA ASP A 8 18.57 12.12 4.18
C ASP A 8 17.59 11.24 3.39
N PRO A 9 17.93 9.96 3.15
CA PRO A 9 17.03 9.05 2.44
C PRO A 9 15.78 8.79 3.27
N VAL A 10 14.63 8.85 2.61
CA VAL A 10 13.34 8.51 3.24
C VAL A 10 12.98 7.07 2.86
N PRO A 11 12.68 6.19 3.83
CA PRO A 11 12.19 4.85 3.54
C PRO A 11 10.91 4.89 2.71
N ALA A 12 10.83 3.98 1.74
CA ALA A 12 9.66 3.78 0.88
C ALA A 12 9.51 2.29 0.58
N ALA A 13 8.31 1.89 0.21
CA ALA A 13 8.00 0.52 -0.17
C ALA A 13 7.31 0.50 -1.53
N THR A 14 7.56 -0.56 -2.29
CA THR A 14 6.98 -0.78 -3.62
C THR A 14 6.47 -2.21 -3.69
N MET A 15 5.27 -2.39 -4.24
CA MET A 15 4.61 -3.68 -4.40
C MET A 15 4.59 -4.08 -5.86
N LEU A 16 5.04 -5.31 -6.13
CA LEU A 16 4.87 -5.93 -7.44
C LEU A 16 3.72 -6.92 -7.33
N LEU A 17 2.64 -6.66 -8.05
CA LEU A 17 1.50 -7.57 -8.15
C LEU A 17 1.62 -8.36 -9.43
N LEU A 18 1.65 -9.68 -9.32
CA LEU A 18 1.97 -10.58 -10.41
C LEU A 18 0.81 -11.53 -10.68
N ARG A 19 0.66 -11.93 -11.94
CA ARG A 19 -0.12 -13.09 -12.34
C ARG A 19 0.68 -13.91 -13.35
N ASP A 20 0.50 -15.23 -13.34
CA ASP A 20 1.26 -16.16 -14.19
C ASP A 20 0.34 -17.18 -14.87
N ASP A 21 -0.76 -16.68 -15.46
CA ASP A 21 -1.71 -17.45 -16.27
C ASP A 21 -2.55 -16.48 -17.14
N PRO A 22 -2.53 -16.58 -18.49
CA PRO A 22 -1.78 -17.53 -19.32
C PRO A 22 -0.30 -17.17 -19.53
N GLN A 23 0.14 -15.99 -19.09
CA GLN A 23 1.51 -15.51 -19.20
C GLN A 23 1.87 -14.68 -17.97
N PHE A 24 3.17 -14.63 -17.65
CA PHE A 24 3.70 -13.79 -16.58
C PHE A 24 3.49 -12.31 -16.87
N GLU A 25 2.79 -11.63 -15.98
CA GLU A 25 2.49 -10.22 -16.06
C GLU A 25 2.65 -9.55 -14.69
N VAL A 26 3.02 -8.27 -14.71
CA VAL A 26 3.13 -7.44 -13.51
C VAL A 26 2.29 -6.18 -13.67
N LEU A 27 1.50 -5.84 -12.65
CA LEU A 27 0.70 -4.63 -12.65
C LEU A 27 1.60 -3.40 -12.56
N MET A 28 1.39 -2.44 -13.45
CA MET A 28 1.98 -1.11 -13.38
C MET A 28 0.87 -0.05 -13.48
N VAL A 29 1.06 1.08 -12.80
CA VAL A 29 0.19 2.23 -12.87
C VAL A 29 0.87 3.38 -13.60
N LYS A 30 0.08 4.26 -14.22
CA LYS A 30 0.58 5.48 -14.84
C LYS A 30 0.45 6.63 -13.85
N ARG A 31 1.58 7.18 -13.41
CA ARG A 31 1.59 8.27 -12.42
C ARG A 31 0.89 9.53 -12.95
N HIS A 32 -0.02 10.11 -12.17
CA HIS A 32 -0.69 11.37 -12.52
C HIS A 32 0.26 12.57 -12.39
N HIS A 33 0.10 13.53 -13.31
CA HIS A 33 1.02 14.59 -13.72
C HIS A 33 1.40 15.66 -12.66
N GLN A 34 1.05 15.51 -11.38
CA GLN A 34 1.19 16.61 -10.40
C GLN A 34 2.55 16.73 -9.68
N ILE A 35 3.59 15.97 -10.06
CA ILE A 35 4.93 16.12 -9.49
C ILE A 35 5.99 16.06 -10.59
N ASP A 36 6.93 17.01 -10.58
CA ASP A 36 8.01 17.27 -11.56
C ASP A 36 9.02 16.12 -11.81
N PHE A 37 8.76 14.91 -11.33
CA PHE A 37 9.65 13.75 -11.48
C PHE A 37 8.90 12.55 -12.08
N ALA A 38 9.28 12.17 -13.31
CA ALA A 38 8.77 11.01 -14.06
C ALA A 38 7.28 11.07 -14.45
N SER A 39 6.81 12.22 -14.94
CA SER A 39 5.45 12.36 -15.47
C SER A 39 5.21 11.41 -16.66
N GLY A 40 4.10 10.66 -16.62
CA GLY A 40 3.73 9.70 -17.65
C GLY A 40 4.47 8.36 -17.63
N ALA A 41 5.40 8.16 -16.68
CA ALA A 41 6.08 6.88 -16.51
C ALA A 41 5.12 5.79 -15.98
N LEU A 42 5.38 4.56 -16.40
CA LEU A 42 4.81 3.37 -15.78
C LEU A 42 5.64 3.05 -14.53
N VAL A 43 4.98 2.93 -13.40
CA VAL A 43 5.59 2.61 -12.10
C VAL A 43 4.83 1.48 -11.43
N PHE A 44 5.48 0.78 -10.51
CA PHE A 44 4.81 -0.14 -9.62
C PHE A 44 4.16 0.64 -8.47
N PRO A 45 3.03 0.17 -7.91
CA PRO A 45 2.43 0.81 -6.78
C PRO A 45 3.37 0.92 -5.60
N GLY A 46 3.40 2.09 -4.95
CA GLY A 46 4.28 2.28 -3.80
C GLY A 46 4.55 3.73 -3.45
N GLY A 47 5.07 3.91 -2.25
CA GLY A 47 5.22 5.23 -1.67
C GLY A 47 5.93 5.20 -0.32
N LYS A 48 5.95 6.36 0.32
CA LYS A 48 6.50 6.54 1.66
C LYS A 48 5.45 6.15 2.69
N PRO A 49 5.83 5.56 3.83
CA PRO A 49 4.88 5.35 4.91
C PRO A 49 4.28 6.66 5.41
N SER A 50 2.98 6.64 5.65
CA SER A 50 2.22 7.68 6.32
C SER A 50 2.26 7.49 7.85
N ALA A 51 1.72 8.45 8.60
CA ALA A 51 1.55 8.29 10.05
C ALA A 51 0.55 7.16 10.38
N GLY A 52 -0.47 6.97 9.54
CA GLY A 52 -1.48 5.92 9.71
C GLY A 52 -0.90 4.50 9.58
N ASP A 53 0.22 4.33 8.88
CA ASP A 53 0.86 3.03 8.67
C ASP A 53 1.67 2.55 9.90
N LYS A 54 1.77 3.39 10.94
CA LYS A 54 2.61 3.17 12.13
C LYS A 54 1.80 3.00 13.42
N VAL A 55 0.48 3.08 13.33
CA VAL A 55 -0.38 3.05 14.51
C VAL A 55 -0.38 1.62 15.10
N PRO A 56 -0.31 1.47 16.44
CA PRO A 56 -0.19 0.17 17.08
C PRO A 56 -1.39 -0.75 16.85
N GLU A 57 -2.56 -0.20 16.55
CA GLU A 57 -3.82 -0.92 16.31
C GLU A 57 -3.75 -1.88 15.12
N TRP A 58 -2.77 -1.74 14.22
CA TRP A 58 -2.55 -2.71 13.14
C TRP A 58 -2.28 -4.14 13.63
N ILE A 59 -1.85 -4.32 14.88
CA ILE A 59 -1.62 -5.65 15.46
C ILE A 59 -2.86 -6.57 15.36
N ASP A 60 -4.06 -6.02 15.47
CA ASP A 60 -5.31 -6.78 15.43
C ASP A 60 -5.86 -6.93 13.99
N HIS A 61 -5.26 -6.23 13.03
CA HIS A 61 -5.75 -6.10 11.66
C HIS A 61 -4.77 -6.63 10.61
N CYS A 62 -3.76 -7.38 11.04
CA CYS A 62 -2.76 -7.98 10.17
C CYS A 62 -2.56 -9.46 10.50
N THR A 63 -2.30 -10.28 9.48
CA THR A 63 -1.72 -11.62 9.62
C THR A 63 -0.22 -11.57 9.33
N GLY A 64 0.55 -12.53 9.88
CA GLY A 64 2.01 -12.54 9.76
C GLY A 64 2.74 -11.45 10.57
N TRP A 65 2.06 -10.78 11.51
CA TRP A 65 2.62 -9.65 12.28
C TRP A 65 3.97 -9.98 12.94
N ASP A 66 4.04 -11.08 13.70
CA ASP A 66 5.23 -11.45 14.47
C ASP A 66 6.44 -11.87 13.62
N SER A 67 6.24 -12.10 12.31
CA SER A 67 7.31 -12.45 11.37
C SER A 67 8.20 -11.27 10.96
N PHE A 68 7.79 -10.04 11.29
CA PHE A 68 8.43 -8.81 10.82
C PHE A 68 8.73 -7.85 11.96
N ASP A 69 9.79 -7.05 11.84
CA ASP A 69 10.04 -5.95 12.76
C ASP A 69 9.10 -4.75 12.50
N HIS A 70 9.12 -3.75 13.38
CA HIS A 70 8.29 -2.55 13.25
C HIS A 70 8.48 -1.84 11.90
N THR A 71 9.72 -1.70 11.44
CA THR A 71 10.02 -1.01 10.17
C THR A 71 9.46 -1.78 8.99
N GLN A 72 9.65 -3.10 8.97
CA GLN A 72 9.14 -3.98 7.93
C GLN A 72 7.60 -3.99 7.91
N ARG A 73 6.94 -4.05 9.06
CA ARG A 73 5.46 -3.97 9.17
C ARG A 73 4.96 -2.65 8.58
N THR A 74 5.52 -1.52 9.01
CA THR A 74 5.16 -0.19 8.50
C THR A 74 5.34 -0.09 6.99
N LEU A 75 6.45 -0.60 6.44
CA LEU A 75 6.70 -0.56 5.00
C LEU A 75 5.74 -1.45 4.21
N ARG A 76 5.41 -2.64 4.73
CA ARG A 76 4.45 -3.55 4.09
C ARG A 76 3.03 -2.99 4.11
N ILE A 77 2.59 -2.45 5.25
CA ILE A 77 1.29 -1.77 5.37
C ILE A 77 1.22 -0.58 4.40
N ALA A 78 2.27 0.24 4.34
CA ALA A 78 2.35 1.33 3.37
C ALA A 78 2.24 0.82 1.93
N ALA A 79 2.94 -0.25 1.56
CA ALA A 79 2.86 -0.82 0.22
C ALA A 79 1.44 -1.31 -0.14
N ILE A 80 0.74 -1.93 0.81
CA ILE A 80 -0.65 -2.38 0.62
C ILE A 80 -1.60 -1.18 0.49
N ARG A 81 -1.42 -0.16 1.33
CA ARG A 81 -2.20 1.10 1.25
C ARG A 81 -2.02 1.78 -0.10
N GLU A 82 -0.79 1.90 -0.59
CA GLU A 82 -0.49 2.53 -1.89
C GLU A 82 -1.07 1.70 -3.05
N ALA A 83 -1.00 0.36 -2.99
CA ALA A 83 -1.68 -0.50 -3.97
C ALA A 83 -3.21 -0.31 -3.96
N TYR A 84 -3.79 -0.08 -2.79
CA TYR A 84 -5.21 0.26 -2.66
C TYR A 84 -5.51 1.64 -3.26
N GLU A 85 -4.76 2.68 -2.90
CA GLU A 85 -4.95 4.05 -3.39
C GLU A 85 -4.79 4.14 -4.92
N GLU A 86 -3.73 3.55 -5.48
CA GLU A 86 -3.37 3.71 -6.90
C GLU A 86 -4.07 2.71 -7.83
N ALA A 87 -4.35 1.49 -7.37
CA ALA A 87 -4.92 0.43 -8.20
C ALA A 87 -6.29 -0.08 -7.70
N GLY A 88 -6.73 0.29 -6.50
CA GLY A 88 -7.96 -0.24 -5.89
C GLY A 88 -7.85 -1.70 -5.46
N ILE A 89 -6.63 -2.20 -5.23
CA ILE A 89 -6.38 -3.59 -4.85
C ILE A 89 -6.04 -3.65 -3.36
N LEU A 90 -6.80 -4.42 -2.60
CA LEU A 90 -6.59 -4.64 -1.17
C LEU A 90 -6.08 -6.06 -0.92
N LEU A 91 -4.82 -6.19 -0.48
CA LEU A 91 -4.23 -7.50 -0.14
C LEU A 91 -4.62 -7.85 1.30
N ALA A 92 -5.69 -8.63 1.42
CA ALA A 92 -6.26 -9.00 2.71
C ALA A 92 -6.85 -10.40 2.71
N GLU A 93 -7.16 -10.87 3.91
CA GLU A 93 -7.90 -12.10 4.20
C GLU A 93 -9.20 -11.77 4.92
N ASN A 94 -10.22 -12.54 4.60
CA ASN A 94 -11.47 -12.58 5.36
C ASN A 94 -11.23 -13.13 6.77
N SER A 95 -12.22 -12.97 7.65
CA SER A 95 -12.18 -13.51 9.01
C SER A 95 -12.02 -15.03 9.06
N ASP A 96 -12.48 -15.74 8.04
CA ASP A 96 -12.35 -17.19 7.88
C ASP A 96 -10.99 -17.64 7.27
N GLY A 97 -10.10 -16.70 6.96
CA GLY A 97 -8.76 -16.96 6.40
C GLY A 97 -8.73 -17.15 4.88
N THR A 98 -9.86 -17.01 4.18
CA THR A 98 -9.88 -17.00 2.71
C THR A 98 -9.34 -15.67 2.17
N THR A 99 -8.76 -15.69 0.96
CA THR A 99 -8.33 -14.47 0.27
C THR A 99 -9.53 -13.54 0.06
N PHE A 100 -9.35 -12.26 0.37
CA PHE A 100 -10.37 -11.25 0.09
C PHE A 100 -10.42 -10.94 -1.42
N GLU A 101 -11.57 -11.22 -2.03
CA GLU A 101 -11.86 -10.94 -3.44
C GLU A 101 -13.00 -9.90 -3.53
N GLY A 102 -12.78 -8.72 -2.97
CA GLY A 102 -13.74 -7.62 -3.03
C GLY A 102 -13.34 -6.55 -4.03
N ALA A 103 -14.30 -6.00 -4.77
CA ALA A 103 -14.10 -4.78 -5.53
C ALA A 103 -14.06 -3.59 -4.57
N CYS A 104 -13.00 -2.79 -4.64
CA CYS A 104 -12.94 -1.52 -3.93
C CYS A 104 -13.98 -0.55 -4.50
N ASP A 105 -14.80 0.06 -3.64
CA ASP A 105 -15.63 1.16 -4.07
C ASP A 105 -14.76 2.41 -4.33
N LEU A 106 -15.08 3.14 -5.40
CA LEU A 106 -14.26 4.25 -5.88
C LEU A 106 -14.19 5.41 -4.88
N GLU A 107 -15.24 5.61 -4.06
CA GLU A 107 -15.33 6.75 -3.16
C GLU A 107 -14.49 6.55 -1.90
N SER A 108 -14.48 5.36 -1.31
CA SER A 108 -13.54 4.97 -0.26
C SER A 108 -12.10 5.10 -0.70
N ARG A 109 -11.77 4.65 -1.91
CA ARG A 109 -10.40 4.79 -2.46
C ARG A 109 -9.96 6.25 -2.50
N LYS A 110 -10.80 7.11 -3.09
CA LYS A 110 -10.52 8.55 -3.15
C LYS A 110 -10.52 9.20 -1.77
N ALA A 111 -11.29 8.68 -0.81
CA ALA A 111 -11.31 9.20 0.54
C ALA A 111 -9.98 8.92 1.27
N VAL A 112 -9.39 7.75 1.07
CA VAL A 112 -8.05 7.41 1.56
C VAL A 112 -6.98 8.24 0.83
N GLU A 113 -7.02 8.32 -0.51
CA GLU A 113 -6.09 9.11 -1.31
C GLU A 113 -6.06 10.59 -0.87
N ARG A 114 -7.22 11.18 -0.56
CA ARG A 114 -7.33 12.56 -0.04
C ARG A 114 -7.00 12.69 1.44
N GLY A 115 -6.77 11.59 2.16
CA GLY A 115 -6.56 11.56 3.60
C GLY A 115 -7.80 11.92 4.43
N THR A 116 -9.00 11.89 3.83
CA THR A 116 -10.26 12.18 4.52
C THR A 116 -10.81 10.98 5.31
N GLN A 117 -10.32 9.78 5.02
CA GLN A 117 -10.62 8.55 5.76
C GLN A 117 -9.32 7.76 5.96
N GLY A 118 -9.14 7.19 7.15
CA GLY A 118 -7.97 6.38 7.46
C GLY A 118 -8.02 5.04 6.72
N PHE A 119 -6.88 4.59 6.21
CA PHE A 119 -6.79 3.27 5.57
C PHE A 119 -7.12 2.12 6.55
N LEU A 120 -6.73 2.27 7.83
CA LEU A 120 -7.12 1.32 8.87
C LEU A 120 -8.65 1.23 9.06
N ASP A 121 -9.37 2.34 8.89
CA ASP A 121 -10.82 2.35 9.00
C ASP A 121 -11.46 1.58 7.85
N ILE A 122 -10.91 1.68 6.63
CA ILE A 122 -11.33 0.84 5.49
C ILE A 122 -11.17 -0.65 5.81
N VAL A 123 -10.03 -1.03 6.39
CA VAL A 123 -9.77 -2.43 6.75
C VAL A 123 -10.74 -2.92 7.83
N ARG A 124 -11.03 -2.07 8.82
CA ARG A 124 -12.01 -2.35 9.89
C ARG A 124 -13.42 -2.51 9.35
N ASP A 125 -13.88 -1.56 8.55
CA ASP A 125 -15.23 -1.53 7.99
C ASP A 125 -15.47 -2.72 7.06
N ALA A 126 -14.44 -3.13 6.32
CA ALA A 126 -14.48 -4.33 5.48
C ALA A 126 -14.43 -5.65 6.29
N GLY A 127 -14.05 -5.60 7.58
CA GLY A 127 -13.94 -6.79 8.42
C GLY A 127 -12.84 -7.77 7.98
N VAL A 128 -11.77 -7.24 7.37
CA VAL A 128 -10.65 -8.02 6.82
C VAL A 128 -9.36 -7.78 7.60
N ARG A 129 -8.34 -8.61 7.35
CA ARG A 129 -6.99 -8.44 7.89
C ARG A 129 -5.97 -8.39 6.76
N LEU A 130 -5.01 -7.48 6.82
CA LEU A 130 -3.95 -7.39 5.82
C LEU A 130 -3.00 -8.58 5.96
N ARG A 131 -2.56 -9.13 4.83
CA ARG A 131 -1.49 -10.14 4.82
C ARG A 131 -0.13 -9.49 4.74
N LEU A 132 0.72 -9.69 5.75
CA LEU A 132 2.08 -9.13 5.73
C LEU A 132 3.14 -10.07 5.17
N ASP A 133 2.89 -11.38 5.08
CA ASP A 133 3.87 -12.40 4.68
C ASP A 133 3.85 -12.76 3.20
#